data_AF-A0A520GT13-F1
#
_entry.id   AF-A0A520GT13-F1
#
_cell.length_a   1.000
_cell.length_b   1.000
_cell.length_c   1.000
_cell.angle_alpha   90.00
_cell.angle_beta   90.00
_cell.angle_gamma   90.00
#
_symmetry.space_group_name_H-M   'P 1'
#
loop_
_entity.id
_entity.type
_entity.pdbx_description
1 polymer ?
#
loop_
_entity_poly.entity_id
_entity_poly.type
_entity_poly.pdbx_seq_one_letter_code
_entity_poly.pdbx_strand_id
1 'polypeptide(L)'
;MSLSHHYRAAQALSPKAARLATRLLDLAIDVPFAWRLSLRLALLERGRLAPPFSNTDLVPLTERCDGPAPGSPPIEQARGFIRALRADRSEPRDT
;
A
#
# COMPACT_ATOMS: atom_id res chain seq x y z
N MET A 1 -1.17 -9.51 13.44
CA MET A 1 0.24 -9.14 13.20
C MET A 1 0.58 -7.82 13.90
N SER A 2 1.86 -7.46 14.01
CA SER A 2 2.30 -6.24 14.71
C SER A 2 2.54 -5.07 13.75
N LEU A 3 2.44 -3.84 14.25
CA LEU A 3 2.74 -2.61 13.50
C LEU A 3 4.12 -2.65 12.82
N SER A 4 5.11 -3.28 13.46
CA SER A 4 6.46 -3.45 12.91
C SER A 4 6.49 -4.31 11.64
N HIS A 5 5.59 -5.29 11.51
CA HIS A 5 5.43 -6.07 10.29
C HIS A 5 4.91 -5.19 9.14
N HIS A 6 3.85 -4.41 9.39
CA HIS A 6 3.29 -3.48 8.40
C HIS A 6 4.30 -2.39 8.01
N TYR A 7 5.18 -1.97 8.92
CA TYR A 7 6.27 -1.05 8.62
C TYR A 7 7.28 -1.64 7.62
N ARG A 8 7.70 -2.90 7.82
CA ARG A 8 8.58 -3.59 6.85
C ARG A 8 7.89 -3.79 5.51
N ALA A 9 6.60 -4.15 5.51
CA ALA A 9 5.81 -4.29 4.29
C ALA A 9 5.72 -2.96 3.52
N ALA A 10 5.55 -1.82 4.22
CA ALA A 10 5.53 -0.50 3.61
C ALA A 10 6.87 -0.15 2.90
N GLN A 11 8.01 -0.55 3.47
CA GLN A 11 9.32 -0.35 2.84
C GLN A 11 9.55 -1.23 1.61
N ALA A 12 8.99 -2.45 1.61
CA ALA A 12 9.10 -3.39 0.50
C ALA A 12 8.27 -2.98 -0.74
N LEU A 13 7.34 -2.03 -0.60
CA LEU A 13 6.55 -1.53 -1.73
C LEU A 13 7.44 -0.85 -2.78
N SER A 14 7.00 -0.93 -4.04
CA SER A 14 7.56 -0.06 -5.08
C SER A 14 7.29 1.41 -4.71
N PRO A 15 8.17 2.37 -5.07
CA PRO A 15 7.99 3.77 -4.72
C PRO A 15 6.62 4.34 -5.17
N LYS A 16 6.16 3.95 -6.38
CA LYS A 16 4.84 4.34 -6.88
C LYS A 16 3.71 3.74 -6.05
N ALA A 17 3.82 2.47 -5.66
CA ALA A 17 2.86 1.82 -4.79
C ALA A 17 2.80 2.50 -3.42
N ALA A 18 3.94 2.89 -2.85
CA ALA A 18 3.98 3.61 -1.57
C ALA A 18 3.24 4.96 -1.64
N ARG A 19 3.40 5.70 -2.75
CA ARG A 19 2.68 6.97 -2.99
C ARG A 19 1.17 6.75 -3.10
N LEU A 20 0.73 5.70 -3.80
CA LEU A 20 -0.69 5.32 -3.88
C LEU A 20 -1.23 4.84 -2.53
N ALA A 21 -0.47 4.00 -1.82
CA ALA A 21 -0.83 3.47 -0.51
C ALA A 21 -0.99 4.59 0.52
N THR A 22 -0.20 5.66 0.45
CA THR A 22 -0.38 6.85 1.29
C THR A 22 -1.79 7.44 1.13
N ARG A 23 -2.25 7.61 -0.11
CA ARG A 23 -3.59 8.15 -0.39
C ARG A 23 -4.69 7.21 0.07
N LEU A 24 -4.51 5.91 -0.13
CA LEU A 24 -5.48 4.90 0.33
C LEU A 24 -5.52 4.80 1.86
N LEU A 25 -4.38 4.95 2.53
CA LEU A 25 -4.27 4.97 4.00
C LEU A 25 -4.98 6.17 4.62
N ASP A 26 -4.89 7.33 3.96
CA ASP A 26 -5.60 8.55 4.40
C ASP A 26 -7.13 8.38 4.36
N LEU A 27 -7.62 7.59 3.41
CA LEU A 27 -9.04 7.26 3.26
C LEU A 27 -9.48 6.09 4.15
N ALA A 28 -8.54 5.34 4.73
CA ALA A 28 -8.82 4.20 5.59
C ALA A 28 -9.14 4.64 7.03
N ILE A 29 -10.29 5.29 7.21
CA ILE A 29 -10.76 5.78 8.53
C ILE A 29 -10.92 4.66 9.57
N ASP A 30 -11.04 3.42 9.09
CA ASP A 30 -11.10 2.20 9.86
C ASP A 30 -9.73 1.77 10.42
N VAL A 31 -8.63 2.41 10.04
CA VAL A 31 -7.31 2.12 10.62
C VAL A 31 -7.06 3.05 11.82
N PRO A 32 -6.61 2.52 12.98
CA PRO A 32 -6.29 3.34 14.14
C PRO A 32 -5.38 4.52 13.78
N PHE A 33 -5.67 5.70 14.34
CA PHE A 33 -4.94 6.93 14.02
C PHE A 33 -3.43 6.78 14.24
N ALA A 34 -3.02 6.16 15.36
CA ALA A 34 -1.60 5.93 15.65
C ALA A 34 -0.90 5.07 14.58
N TRP A 35 -1.60 4.09 14.00
CA TRP A 35 -1.06 3.26 12.93
C TRP A 35 -0.99 4.03 11.62
N ARG A 36 -2.05 4.80 11.29
CA ARG A 36 -2.05 5.66 10.10
C ARG A 36 -0.90 6.66 10.14
N LEU A 37 -0.68 7.33 11.27
CA LEU A 37 0.39 8.30 11.44
C LEU A 37 1.76 7.65 11.22
N SER A 38 2.04 6.54 11.90
CA SER A 38 3.32 5.83 11.81
C SER A 38 3.59 5.29 10.40
N LEU A 39 2.60 4.65 9.78
CA LEU A 39 2.75 4.08 8.44
C LEU A 39 2.81 5.14 7.36
N ARG A 40 2.11 6.27 7.53
CA ARG A 40 2.17 7.40 6.59
C ARG A 40 3.58 7.94 6.44
N LEU A 41 4.35 8.06 7.53
CA LEU A 41 5.74 8.51 7.45
C LEU A 41 6.60 7.55 6.62
N ALA A 42 6.48 6.24 6.87
CA ALA A 42 7.20 5.22 6.11
C ALA A 42 6.86 5.24 4.61
N LEU A 43 5.57 5.37 4.29
CA LEU A 43 5.08 5.41 2.92
C LEU A 43 5.50 6.69 2.19
N LEU A 44 5.52 7.84 2.87
CA LEU A 44 5.97 9.11 2.31
C LEU A 44 7.46 9.09 1.99
N GLU A 45 8.28 8.57 2.92
CA GLU A 45 9.72 8.40 2.71
C GLU A 45 9.98 7.52 1.47
N ARG A 46 9.32 6.34 1.42
CA ARG A 46 9.47 5.43 0.29
C ARG A 46 8.95 6.02 -1.03
N GLY A 47 7.84 6.74 -0.96
CA GLY A 47 7.16 7.36 -2.11
C GLY A 47 7.88 8.58 -2.68
N ARG A 48 8.82 9.21 -1.95
CA ARG A 48 9.68 10.28 -2.48
C ARG A 48 10.53 9.82 -3.66
N LEU A 49 10.92 8.54 -3.66
CA LEU A 49 11.73 7.94 -4.73
C LEU A 49 10.92 7.59 -5.98
N ALA A 50 9.60 7.88 -5.99
CA ALA A 50 8.75 7.47 -7.10
C ALA A 50 8.89 8.42 -8.30
N PRO A 51 9.20 7.89 -9.50
CA PRO A 51 9.13 8.67 -10.72
C PRO A 51 7.68 9.11 -11.00
N PRO A 52 7.47 10.03 -11.94
CA PRO A 52 6.13 10.44 -12.36
C PRO A 52 5.25 9.23 -12.71
N PHE A 53 3.95 9.34 -12.41
CA PHE A 53 2.99 8.33 -12.83
C PHE A 53 2.84 8.36 -14.35
N SER A 54 2.75 7.18 -14.94
CA SER A 54 2.36 6.92 -16.32
C SER A 54 0.96 6.31 -16.32
N ASN A 55 0.25 6.41 -17.45
CA ASN A 55 -1.08 5.82 -17.62
C ASN A 55 -1.13 4.33 -17.27
N THR A 56 -0.02 3.61 -17.41
CA THR A 56 0.04 2.17 -17.12
C THR A 56 0.16 1.82 -15.63
N ASP A 57 0.45 2.77 -14.74
CA ASP A 57 0.61 2.49 -13.30
C ASP A 57 -0.71 2.29 -12.55
N LEU A 58 -1.80 2.80 -13.14
CA LEU A 58 -3.16 2.75 -12.58
C LEU A 58 -4.01 1.65 -13.22
N VAL A 59 -3.55 1.07 -14.33
CA VAL A 59 -4.26 0.02 -15.07
C VAL A 59 -4.04 -1.31 -14.34
N PRO A 60 -5.11 -1.96 -13.85
CA PRO A 60 -5.04 -3.33 -13.31
C PRO A 60 -4.47 -4.29 -14.35
N LEU A 61 -3.80 -5.38 -13.92
CA LEU A 61 -3.21 -6.33 -14.87
C LEU A 61 -4.24 -6.93 -15.84
N THR A 62 -5.50 -7.03 -15.42
CA THR A 62 -6.61 -7.53 -16.22
C THR A 62 -7.00 -6.61 -17.39
N GLU A 63 -6.61 -5.34 -17.37
CA GLU A 63 -6.93 -4.35 -18.40
C GLU A 63 -5.75 -4.06 -19.34
N ARG A 64 -4.58 -4.69 -19.12
CA ARG A 64 -3.41 -4.55 -20.00
C ARG A 64 -3.54 -5.51 -21.19
N CYS A 65 -3.79 -4.95 -22.39
CA CYS A 65 -3.68 -5.69 -23.66
C CYS A 65 -2.23 -6.00 -24.07
N ASP A 66 -1.23 -5.33 -23.46
CA ASP A 66 0.17 -5.45 -23.83
C ASP A 66 0.98 -6.24 -22.79
N GLY A 67 1.08 -7.56 -23.00
CA GLY A 67 2.11 -8.47 -22.45
C GLY A 67 2.28 -8.56 -20.92
N PRO A 68 2.90 -9.65 -20.41
CA PRO A 68 3.17 -9.79 -18.99
C PRO A 68 4.26 -8.80 -18.55
N ALA A 69 3.85 -7.69 -17.91
CA ALA A 69 4.78 -6.82 -17.22
C ALA A 69 5.34 -7.54 -15.98
N PRO A 70 6.66 -7.53 -15.73
CA PRO A 70 7.24 -8.17 -14.56
C PRO A 70 6.83 -7.43 -13.28
N GLY A 71 5.99 -8.08 -12.46
CA GLY A 71 5.57 -7.60 -11.15
C GLY A 71 4.15 -7.02 -11.09
N SER A 72 3.50 -7.13 -9.92
CA SER A 72 2.18 -6.55 -9.69
C SER A 72 2.21 -5.03 -9.89
N PRO A 73 1.21 -4.42 -10.55
CA PRO A 73 1.17 -2.99 -10.81
C PRO A 73 1.12 -2.22 -9.48
N PRO A 74 1.62 -0.97 -9.46
CA PRO A 74 1.69 -0.17 -8.25
C PRO A 74 0.36 -0.07 -7.49
N ILE A 75 -0.76 0.03 -8.22
CA ILE A 75 -2.10 0.11 -7.63
C ILE A 75 -2.52 -1.19 -6.93
N GLU A 76 -2.16 -2.37 -7.47
CA GLU A 76 -2.47 -3.66 -6.84
C GLU A 76 -1.63 -3.88 -5.59
N GLN A 77 -0.34 -3.53 -5.62
CA GLN A 77 0.53 -3.57 -4.44
C GLN A 77 -0.04 -2.68 -3.32
N ALA A 78 -0.43 -1.45 -3.64
CA ALA A 78 -1.00 -0.51 -2.68
C ALA A 78 -2.33 -1.02 -2.08
N ARG A 79 -3.22 -1.56 -2.91
CA ARG A 79 -4.49 -2.14 -2.45
C ARG A 79 -4.26 -3.37 -1.58
N GLY A 80 -3.32 -4.24 -1.96
CA GLY A 80 -2.93 -5.42 -1.19
C GLY A 80 -2.42 -5.06 0.19
N PHE A 81 -1.56 -4.05 0.28
CA PHE A 81 -1.06 -3.52 1.55
C PHE A 81 -2.19 -3.03 2.47
N ILE A 82 -3.11 -2.21 1.96
CA ILE A 82 -4.25 -1.71 2.75
C ILE A 82 -5.20 -2.84 3.17
N ARG A 83 -5.41 -3.83 2.30
CA ARG A 83 -6.22 -5.01 2.64
C ARG A 83 -5.59 -5.81 3.78
N ALA A 84 -4.28 -6.04 3.74
CA ALA A 84 -3.56 -6.71 4.81
C ALA A 84 -3.67 -5.93 6.14
N LEU A 85 -3.53 -4.61 6.08
CA LEU A 85 -3.67 -3.73 7.24
C LEU A 85 -5.07 -3.81 7.87
N ARG A 86 -6.12 -3.95 7.05
CA ARG A 86 -7.52 -4.09 7.48
C ARG A 86 -7.82 -5.47 8.06
N ALA A 87 -7.36 -6.53 7.39
CA ALA A 87 -7.57 -7.91 7.83
C ALA A 87 -6.98 -8.16 9.22
N ASP A 88 -5.83 -7.54 9.49
CA ASP A 88 -5.13 -7.65 10.77
C ASP A 88 -5.84 -6.94 11.95
N ARG A 89 -6.81 -6.08 11.64
CA ARG A 89 -7.71 -5.46 12.63
C ARG A 89 -8.95 -6.31 12.89
N SER A 90 -9.31 -7.19 11.95
CA SER A 90 -10.52 -8.01 12.03
C SER A 90 -10.36 -9.24 12.91
N GLU A 91 -9.16 -9.54 13.42
CA GLU A 91 -9.01 -10.51 14.50
C GLU A 91 -9.47 -9.86 15.83
N PRO A 92 -10.61 -10.26 16.41
CA PRO A 92 -10.89 -9.91 17.78
C PRO A 92 -9.80 -10.57 18.62
N ARG A 93 -9.08 -9.77 19.41
CA ARG A 93 -8.40 -10.31 20.59
C ARG A 93 -9.50 -10.78 21.53
N ASP A 94 -9.90 -12.02 21.39
CA ASP A 94 -10.73 -12.72 22.37
C ASP A 94 -9.96 -12.67 23.70
N THR A 95 -10.45 -11.81 24.60
CA THR A 95 -10.13 -11.77 26.03
C THR A 95 -10.80 -12.91 26.76
#